data_AF-A0A2V9IYM8-F1
#
_entry.id   AF-A0A2V9IYM8-F1
#
_cell.length_a   1.000
_cell.length_b   1.000
_cell.length_c   1.000
_cell.angle_alpha   90.00
_cell.angle_beta   90.00
_cell.angle_gamma   90.00
#
_symmetry.space_group_name_H-M   'P 1'
#
loop_
_entity.id
_entity.type
_entity.pdbx_description
1 polymer ?
#
loop_
_entity_poly.entity_id
_entity_poly.type
_entity_poly.pdbx_seq_one_letter_code
_entity_poly.pdbx_strand_id
1 'polypeptide(L)'
;MATTTWQPRWLLAAILMVGLTTSVAAKSGDVYFENFADGPGGWVANRHEPLPVWDGVAYCFGPWYLDSHHAYPGKGCLHMLMWLLTKTPGEKPFMLPNRFIDQHHSTNLTDARLSVRLRGDIDLQGAQLLLLAQGRAQGTTANLVLSGQPFKITRDWSEQTVTLAPDPGQWTCLGARESMKHTYGCADVA
;
A
#
# COMPACT_ATOMS: atom_id res chain seq x y z
N MET A 1 -29.46 -6.52 47.89
CA MET A 1 -28.07 -6.04 47.72
C MET A 1 -27.44 -6.85 46.59
N ALA A 2 -27.39 -6.27 45.39
CA ALA A 2 -26.71 -6.88 44.25
C ALA A 2 -25.37 -6.17 44.09
N THR A 3 -24.27 -6.89 44.28
CA THR A 3 -22.91 -6.40 44.06
C THR A 3 -22.56 -6.57 42.59
N THR A 4 -22.71 -5.49 41.81
CA THR A 4 -22.23 -5.42 40.44
C THR A 4 -20.73 -5.13 40.47
N THR A 5 -19.91 -6.14 40.23
CA THR A 5 -18.47 -5.98 40.07
C THR A 5 -18.16 -5.47 38.66
N TRP A 6 -17.78 -4.19 38.58
CA TRP A 6 -17.30 -3.54 37.37
C TRP A 6 -15.82 -3.90 37.19
N GLN A 7 -15.49 -4.73 36.20
CA GLN A 7 -14.11 -4.92 35.77
C GLN A 7 -13.87 -4.17 34.46
N PRO A 8 -12.93 -3.20 34.40
CA PRO A 8 -12.46 -2.67 33.14
C PRO A 8 -11.56 -3.73 32.51
N ARG A 9 -12.10 -4.47 31.53
CA ARG A 9 -11.25 -5.25 30.61
C ARG A 9 -10.56 -4.24 29.71
N TRP A 10 -9.30 -3.93 30.05
CA TRP A 10 -8.33 -3.43 29.09
C TRP A 10 -8.24 -4.45 27.96
N LEU A 11 -9.03 -4.26 26.91
CA LEU A 11 -8.82 -4.91 25.63
C LEU A 11 -7.58 -4.27 25.02
N LEU A 12 -6.43 -4.83 25.35
CA LEU A 12 -5.28 -4.86 24.44
C LEU A 12 -5.76 -5.58 23.17
N ALA A 13 -6.31 -4.82 22.22
CA ALA A 13 -6.54 -5.29 20.88
C ALA A 13 -5.16 -5.41 20.20
N ALA A 14 -4.53 -6.57 20.35
CA ALA A 14 -3.40 -6.94 19.51
C ALA A 14 -3.95 -7.17 18.10
N ILE A 15 -3.85 -6.15 17.24
CA ILE A 15 -4.17 -6.26 15.82
C ILE A 15 -3.04 -7.06 15.18
N LEU A 16 -3.33 -8.29 14.77
CA LEU A 16 -2.41 -9.14 14.02
C LEU A 16 -2.79 -9.06 12.53
N MET A 17 -2.29 -8.03 11.84
CA MET A 17 -2.38 -7.90 10.39
C MET A 17 -1.15 -8.54 9.78
N VAL A 18 -1.31 -9.47 8.84
CA VAL A 18 -0.16 -10.10 8.22
C VAL A 18 -0.38 -10.58 6.79
N GLY A 19 0.60 -10.28 5.92
CA GLY A 19 0.85 -10.92 4.64
C GLY A 19 0.43 -10.07 3.46
N LEU A 20 1.42 -9.64 2.68
CA LEU A 20 1.23 -9.09 1.35
C LEU A 20 2.21 -9.80 0.42
N THR A 21 1.93 -11.05 0.03
CA THR A 21 2.75 -11.68 -1.03
C THR A 21 2.47 -10.97 -2.34
N THR A 22 3.20 -9.92 -2.66
CA THR A 22 2.97 -9.13 -3.87
C THR A 22 3.64 -9.81 -5.05
N SER A 23 2.86 -10.18 -6.06
CA SER A 23 3.39 -10.53 -7.39
C SER A 23 3.00 -9.45 -8.37
N VAL A 24 3.96 -8.81 -9.04
CA VAL A 24 3.70 -7.85 -10.12
C VAL A 24 4.29 -8.42 -11.40
N ALA A 25 3.43 -8.70 -12.39
CA ALA A 25 3.87 -9.21 -13.70
C ALA A 25 3.71 -8.11 -14.77
N ALA A 26 4.81 -7.67 -15.39
CA ALA A 26 4.76 -6.86 -16.61
C ALA A 26 4.65 -7.77 -17.85
N LYS A 27 4.35 -7.19 -19.03
CA LYS A 27 4.13 -7.89 -20.32
C LYS A 27 5.31 -8.76 -20.82
N SER A 28 6.42 -8.85 -20.10
CA SER A 28 7.55 -9.75 -20.39
C SER A 28 8.07 -10.45 -19.12
N GLY A 29 7.55 -11.64 -18.82
CA GLY A 29 8.26 -12.74 -18.14
C GLY A 29 8.81 -12.58 -16.70
N ASP A 30 9.07 -11.38 -16.20
CA ASP A 30 9.66 -11.13 -14.88
C ASP A 30 8.57 -10.78 -13.89
N VAL A 31 8.24 -11.77 -13.05
CA VAL A 31 7.37 -11.60 -11.90
C VAL A 31 8.26 -11.18 -10.72
N TYR A 32 8.07 -9.95 -10.22
CA TYR A 32 8.57 -9.65 -8.88
C TYR A 32 7.76 -10.47 -7.88
N PHE A 33 8.42 -11.23 -7.01
CA PHE A 33 7.76 -12.04 -5.99
C PHE A 33 8.37 -11.75 -4.62
N GLU A 34 7.52 -11.33 -3.68
CA GLU A 34 7.92 -11.10 -2.30
C GLU A 34 7.23 -12.08 -1.36
N ASN A 35 8.03 -12.84 -0.60
CA ASN A 35 7.56 -13.83 0.38
C ASN A 35 8.00 -13.50 1.82
N PHE A 36 8.74 -12.40 2.01
CA PHE A 36 9.28 -11.90 3.26
C PHE A 36 10.09 -12.90 4.09
N ALA A 37 10.52 -14.03 3.53
CA ALA A 37 11.32 -15.02 4.25
C ALA A 37 12.67 -14.42 4.70
N ASP A 38 13.24 -13.58 3.84
CA ASP A 38 14.52 -12.90 4.04
C ASP A 38 14.31 -11.40 4.36
N GLY A 39 13.32 -11.10 5.20
CA GLY A 39 13.00 -9.73 5.63
C GLY A 39 12.18 -8.91 4.62
N PRO A 40 12.12 -7.57 4.76
CA PRO A 40 11.12 -6.72 4.11
C PRO A 40 11.32 -6.51 2.60
N GLY A 41 12.47 -6.88 2.03
CA GLY A 41 12.69 -6.85 0.58
C GLY A 41 12.62 -5.48 -0.10
N GLY A 42 12.71 -4.40 0.68
CA GLY A 42 12.56 -3.02 0.20
C GLY A 42 11.21 -2.38 0.51
N TRP A 43 10.25 -3.15 1.03
CA TRP A 43 8.99 -2.61 1.49
C TRP A 43 9.16 -1.86 2.81
N VAL A 44 8.43 -0.77 2.95
CA VAL A 44 8.49 0.14 4.10
C VAL A 44 7.09 0.29 4.68
N ALA A 45 6.98 0.30 6.01
CA ALA A 45 5.72 0.60 6.70
C ALA A 45 5.55 2.11 6.90
N ASN A 46 4.31 2.55 6.98
CA ASN A 46 3.98 3.94 7.28
C ASN A 46 4.75 4.92 6.37
N ARG A 47 5.38 5.96 6.93
CA ARG A 47 6.14 6.95 6.16
C ARG A 47 7.59 6.55 5.94
N HIS A 48 8.31 6.11 6.97
CA HIS A 48 9.75 5.79 6.94
C HIS A 48 10.12 4.70 7.95
N GLU A 49 9.16 3.86 8.34
CA GLU A 49 9.39 2.86 9.39
C GLU A 49 9.75 1.51 8.77
N PRO A 50 10.67 0.74 9.37
CA PRO A 50 10.93 -0.62 8.94
C PRO A 50 9.64 -1.42 8.92
N LEU A 51 9.36 -2.14 7.83
CA LEU A 51 8.22 -3.03 7.76
C LEU A 51 8.44 -4.20 8.72
N PRO A 52 7.57 -4.40 9.73
CA PRO A 52 7.67 -5.55 10.62
C PRO A 52 7.43 -6.83 9.82
N VAL A 53 8.34 -7.79 9.91
CA VAL A 53 8.26 -9.09 9.24
C VAL A 53 8.56 -10.18 10.25
N TRP A 54 7.64 -11.14 10.38
CA TRP A 54 7.87 -12.36 11.17
C TRP A 54 7.38 -13.58 10.39
N ASP A 55 8.17 -14.65 10.41
CA ASP A 55 7.86 -15.96 9.80
C ASP A 55 7.43 -15.90 8.33
N GLY A 56 8.09 -15.06 7.52
CA GLY A 56 7.75 -14.92 6.09
C GLY A 56 6.49 -14.09 5.85
N VAL A 57 6.15 -13.20 6.77
CA VAL A 57 4.89 -12.47 6.68
C VAL A 57 5.07 -11.01 7.13
N ALA A 58 4.66 -10.07 6.28
CA ALA A 58 4.69 -8.64 6.56
C ALA A 58 3.51 -8.21 7.44
N TYR A 59 3.77 -7.57 8.57
CA TYR A 59 2.75 -7.13 9.50
C TYR A 59 2.46 -5.62 9.41
N CYS A 60 1.18 -5.23 9.52
CA CYS A 60 0.74 -3.84 9.43
C CYS A 60 -0.23 -3.47 10.57
N PHE A 61 0.24 -3.00 11.72
CA PHE A 61 -0.65 -2.68 12.85
C PHE A 61 -1.02 -1.21 12.86
N GLY A 62 -2.27 -0.92 13.25
CA GLY A 62 -2.69 0.45 13.55
C GLY A 62 -2.12 0.94 14.90
N PRO A 63 -2.11 2.26 15.13
CA PRO A 63 -2.51 3.31 14.18
C PRO A 63 -1.50 3.51 13.05
N TRP A 64 -1.98 3.64 11.82
CA TRP A 64 -1.12 3.93 10.65
C TRP A 64 -0.89 5.42 10.46
N TYR A 65 0.22 5.74 9.80
CA TYR A 65 0.49 7.09 9.34
C TYR A 65 -0.65 7.61 8.44
N LEU A 66 -1.12 8.81 8.76
CA LEU A 66 -2.11 9.53 7.95
C LEU A 66 -1.38 10.39 6.90
N ASP A 67 -1.37 9.92 5.67
CA ASP A 67 -0.92 10.71 4.54
C ASP A 67 -1.99 11.73 4.15
N SER A 68 -1.66 12.99 4.42
CA SER A 68 -2.52 14.15 4.18
C SER A 68 -2.11 14.95 2.95
N HIS A 69 -1.19 14.46 2.10
CA HIS A 69 -0.77 15.16 0.89
C HIS A 69 -1.91 15.37 -0.12
N HIS A 70 -3.02 14.64 0.04
CA HIS A 70 -4.15 14.62 -0.89
C HIS A 70 -5.44 15.13 -0.25
N ALA A 71 -5.34 15.70 0.96
CA ALA A 71 -6.44 16.38 1.62
C ALA A 71 -6.99 17.52 0.75
N TYR A 72 -8.14 18.09 1.15
CA TYR A 72 -8.79 19.19 0.43
C TYR A 72 -7.78 20.27 -0.03
N PRO A 73 -7.81 20.73 -1.30
CA PRO A 73 -8.80 20.45 -2.37
C PRO A 73 -8.63 19.11 -3.11
N GLY A 74 -7.69 18.25 -2.71
CA GLY A 74 -7.63 16.87 -3.17
C GLY A 74 -8.78 16.01 -2.61
N LYS A 75 -8.74 14.70 -2.87
CA LYS A 75 -9.83 13.77 -2.56
C LYS A 75 -9.79 13.11 -1.17
N GLY A 76 -8.90 13.52 -0.28
CA GLY A 76 -8.90 13.09 1.13
C GLY A 76 -7.55 12.57 1.63
N CYS A 77 -7.55 12.00 2.82
CA CYS A 77 -6.34 11.42 3.42
C CYS A 77 -6.30 9.91 3.19
N LEU A 78 -5.09 9.35 3.15
CA LEU A 78 -4.87 7.91 3.12
C LEU A 78 -4.21 7.45 4.41
N HIS A 79 -4.55 6.24 4.85
CA HIS A 79 -3.71 5.51 5.80
C HIS A 79 -2.68 4.70 5.01
N MET A 80 -1.39 4.95 5.25
CA MET A 80 -0.32 4.19 4.59
C MET A 80 0.02 2.94 5.39
N LEU A 81 -0.30 1.77 4.84
CA LEU A 81 0.04 0.48 5.46
C LEU A 81 1.49 0.13 5.13
N MET A 82 1.78 -0.04 3.85
CA MET A 82 3.13 -0.28 3.33
C MET A 82 3.26 0.15 1.88
N TRP A 83 4.49 0.39 1.44
CA TRP A 83 4.79 0.84 0.08
C TRP A 83 6.18 0.37 -0.35
N LEU A 84 6.39 0.36 -1.66
CA LEU A 84 7.63 -0.06 -2.30
C LEU A 84 8.05 0.99 -3.33
N LEU A 85 9.34 1.28 -3.39
CA LEU A 85 9.91 2.02 -4.51
C LEU A 85 10.26 1.09 -5.64
N THR A 86 9.80 1.44 -6.84
CA THR A 86 10.16 0.73 -8.07
C THR A 86 11.42 1.30 -8.74
N LYS A 87 11.92 2.44 -8.26
CA LYS A 87 13.14 3.09 -8.76
C LYS A 87 13.85 3.84 -7.65
N THR A 88 15.19 3.79 -7.61
CA THR A 88 16.00 4.49 -6.61
C THR A 88 15.82 6.01 -6.71
N PRO A 89 15.36 6.69 -5.65
CA PRO A 89 15.21 8.13 -5.63
C PRO A 89 16.53 8.80 -5.23
N GLY A 90 17.54 8.80 -6.10
CA GLY A 90 18.84 9.41 -5.78
C GLY A 90 19.46 8.92 -4.44
N GLU A 91 20.30 9.74 -3.81
CA GLU A 91 21.05 9.43 -2.57
C GLU A 91 20.17 9.36 -1.30
N LYS A 92 19.16 8.48 -1.26
CA LYS A 92 18.39 8.21 -0.03
C LYS A 92 18.57 6.75 0.41
N PRO A 93 19.63 6.44 1.18
CA PRO A 93 20.03 5.06 1.51
C PRO A 93 19.08 4.33 2.47
N PHE A 94 18.11 5.02 3.10
CA PHE A 94 17.23 4.45 4.13
C PHE A 94 16.27 3.35 3.62
N MET A 95 16.26 3.08 2.32
CA MET A 95 15.29 2.20 1.65
C MET A 95 15.96 1.08 0.85
N LEU A 96 17.24 0.82 1.14
CA LEU A 96 18.00 -0.32 0.61
C LEU A 96 18.33 -1.31 1.73
N PRO A 97 18.38 -2.62 1.44
CA PRO A 97 18.21 -3.25 0.13
C PRO A 97 16.76 -3.28 -0.36
N ASN A 98 16.56 -3.25 -1.69
CA ASN A 98 15.24 -3.30 -2.32
C ASN A 98 15.26 -4.29 -3.49
N ARG A 99 14.66 -5.46 -3.27
CA ARG A 99 14.74 -6.59 -4.21
C ARG A 99 14.11 -6.28 -5.56
N PHE A 100 13.06 -5.46 -5.61
CA PHE A 100 12.45 -5.07 -6.88
C PHE A 100 13.46 -4.34 -7.78
N ILE A 101 14.20 -3.40 -7.18
CA ILE A 101 15.22 -2.61 -7.88
C ILE A 101 16.47 -3.45 -8.16
N ASP A 102 16.93 -4.21 -7.17
CA ASP A 102 18.16 -5.01 -7.24
C ASP A 102 18.04 -6.13 -8.29
N GLN A 103 16.83 -6.65 -8.52
CA GLN A 103 16.54 -7.65 -9.55
C GLN A 103 16.14 -7.02 -10.90
N HIS A 104 16.20 -5.68 -11.01
CA HIS A 104 15.91 -4.96 -12.25
C HIS A 104 14.51 -5.18 -12.83
N HIS A 105 13.49 -5.33 -11.98
CA HIS A 105 12.10 -5.47 -12.42
C HIS A 105 11.62 -4.21 -13.16
N SER A 106 10.78 -4.43 -14.18
CA SER A 106 10.22 -3.34 -15.00
C SER A 106 9.41 -2.35 -14.17
N THR A 107 9.68 -1.06 -14.33
CA THR A 107 8.83 0.01 -13.78
C THR A 107 7.64 0.35 -14.67
N ASN A 108 7.56 -0.23 -15.87
CA ASN A 108 6.35 -0.21 -16.69
C ASN A 108 5.39 -1.27 -16.13
N LEU A 109 4.31 -0.79 -15.51
CA LEU A 109 3.29 -1.61 -14.86
C LEU A 109 1.96 -1.61 -15.62
N THR A 110 1.93 -1.12 -16.87
CA THR A 110 0.73 -1.17 -17.71
C THR A 110 0.28 -2.62 -17.89
N ASP A 111 -1.01 -2.87 -17.64
CA ASP A 111 -1.65 -4.21 -17.64
C ASP A 111 -1.07 -5.18 -16.60
N ALA A 112 -0.26 -4.70 -15.65
CA ALA A 112 0.34 -5.59 -14.67
C ALA A 112 -0.70 -6.19 -13.75
N ARG A 113 -0.52 -7.46 -13.41
CA ARG A 113 -1.32 -8.13 -12.38
C ARG A 113 -0.60 -8.02 -11.06
N LEU A 114 -1.26 -7.42 -10.07
CA LEU A 114 -0.82 -7.43 -8.68
C LEU A 114 -1.62 -8.48 -7.92
N SER A 115 -1.00 -9.60 -7.54
CA SER A 115 -1.64 -10.56 -6.63
C SER A 115 -1.09 -10.42 -5.23
N VAL A 116 -1.95 -10.53 -4.23
CA VAL A 116 -1.64 -10.48 -2.80
C VAL A 116 -2.35 -11.60 -2.07
N ARG A 117 -1.67 -12.24 -1.13
CA ARG A 117 -2.29 -13.12 -0.14
C ARG A 117 -2.33 -12.41 1.20
N LEU A 118 -3.54 -12.12 1.69
CA LEU A 118 -3.74 -11.30 2.89
C LEU A 118 -4.80 -11.87 3.83
N ARG A 119 -4.71 -11.50 5.11
CA ARG A 119 -5.76 -11.65 6.12
C ARG A 119 -5.66 -10.54 7.17
N GLY A 120 -6.74 -10.29 7.89
CA GLY A 120 -6.74 -9.34 9.00
C GLY A 120 -8.07 -9.28 9.75
N ASP A 121 -8.03 -8.61 10.90
CA ASP A 121 -9.21 -8.19 11.64
C ASP A 121 -9.12 -6.67 11.79
N ILE A 122 -10.01 -5.96 11.09
CA ILE A 122 -9.99 -4.51 10.98
C ILE A 122 -11.41 -3.98 10.78
N ASP A 123 -11.73 -2.93 11.53
CA ASP A 123 -12.90 -2.12 11.28
C ASP A 123 -12.51 -0.94 10.39
N LEU A 124 -12.91 -0.99 9.13
CA LEU A 124 -12.57 0.05 8.15
C LEU A 124 -13.40 1.32 8.30
N GLN A 125 -14.49 1.32 9.10
CA GLN A 125 -15.34 2.51 9.29
C GLN A 125 -15.76 3.17 7.96
N GLY A 126 -16.05 2.36 6.94
CA GLY A 126 -16.42 2.81 5.59
C GLY A 126 -15.25 3.07 4.63
N ALA A 127 -14.01 2.97 5.08
CA ALA A 127 -12.83 3.01 4.22
C ALA A 127 -12.67 1.71 3.40
N GLN A 128 -11.74 1.74 2.44
CA GLN A 128 -11.39 0.59 1.59
C GLN A 128 -9.87 0.41 1.56
N LEU A 129 -9.41 -0.84 1.44
CA LEU A 129 -8.02 -1.14 1.13
C LEU A 129 -7.82 -1.06 -0.38
N LEU A 130 -7.03 -0.09 -0.83
CA LEU A 130 -6.80 0.22 -2.23
C LEU A 130 -5.30 0.19 -2.56
N LEU A 131 -4.98 -0.02 -3.84
CA LEU A 131 -3.64 0.22 -4.36
C LEU A 131 -3.48 1.71 -4.69
N LEU A 132 -2.49 2.35 -4.07
CA LEU A 132 -1.98 3.67 -4.47
C LEU A 132 -0.82 3.46 -5.46
N ALA A 133 -0.89 4.11 -6.62
CA ALA A 133 0.19 4.19 -7.58
C ALA A 133 0.60 5.65 -7.78
N GLN A 134 1.90 5.91 -7.63
CA GLN A 134 2.49 7.22 -7.85
C GLN A 134 3.64 7.12 -8.84
N GLY A 135 3.64 8.01 -9.83
CA GLY A 135 4.63 8.00 -10.91
C GLY A 135 4.86 9.40 -11.45
N ARG A 136 6.07 9.68 -11.93
CA ARG A 136 6.35 10.96 -12.60
C ARG A 136 5.64 10.99 -13.95
N ALA A 137 4.84 12.03 -14.16
CA ALA A 137 4.20 12.37 -15.42
C ALA A 137 4.67 13.77 -15.86
N GLN A 138 4.26 14.21 -17.05
CA GLN A 138 4.65 15.52 -17.56
C GLN A 138 4.19 16.64 -16.61
N GLY A 139 5.13 17.27 -15.91
CA GLY A 139 4.88 18.41 -15.03
C GLY A 139 4.30 18.09 -13.65
N THR A 140 4.12 16.80 -13.29
CA THR A 140 3.59 16.42 -11.96
C THR A 140 4.00 15.00 -11.55
N THR A 141 3.74 14.65 -10.29
CA THR A 141 3.68 13.25 -9.86
C THR A 141 2.23 12.81 -9.83
N ALA A 142 1.86 11.94 -10.75
CA ALA A 142 0.53 11.35 -10.82
C ALA A 142 0.22 10.65 -9.50
N ASN A 143 -0.98 10.88 -8.99
CA ASN A 143 -1.38 10.41 -7.68
C ASN A 143 -2.73 9.70 -7.76
N LEU A 144 -2.67 8.40 -8.02
CA LEU A 144 -3.79 7.61 -8.52
C LEU A 144 -4.05 6.43 -7.58
N VAL A 145 -5.31 6.19 -7.23
CA VAL A 145 -5.72 4.96 -6.54
C VAL A 145 -6.56 4.11 -7.46
N LEU A 146 -6.33 2.80 -7.45
CA LEU A 146 -7.12 1.81 -8.20
C LEU A 146 -8.44 1.55 -7.43
N SER A 147 -9.33 2.54 -7.44
CA SER A 147 -10.57 2.56 -6.68
C SER A 147 -11.63 1.58 -7.18
N GLY A 148 -11.55 1.16 -8.44
CA GLY A 148 -12.47 0.17 -9.02
C GLY A 148 -12.22 -1.27 -8.55
N GLN A 149 -11.07 -1.55 -7.93
CA GLN A 149 -10.66 -2.90 -7.52
C GLN A 149 -10.18 -2.93 -6.06
N PRO A 150 -11.06 -2.67 -5.07
CA PRO A 150 -10.68 -2.74 -3.66
C PRO A 150 -10.36 -4.16 -3.22
N PHE A 151 -9.34 -4.30 -2.36
CA PHE A 151 -9.05 -5.56 -1.67
C PHE A 151 -10.02 -5.77 -0.51
N LYS A 152 -10.45 -7.01 -0.31
CA LYS A 152 -11.31 -7.41 0.81
C LYS A 152 -10.47 -8.00 1.92
N ILE A 153 -10.59 -7.47 3.13
CA ILE A 153 -9.90 -8.02 4.30
C ILE A 153 -10.82 -9.03 4.98
N THR A 154 -10.35 -10.28 5.09
CA THR A 154 -11.05 -11.38 5.76
C THR A 154 -10.19 -11.92 6.90
N ARG A 155 -10.83 -12.59 7.88
CA ARG A 155 -10.11 -13.25 8.97
C ARG A 155 -9.24 -14.40 8.49
N ASP A 156 -9.72 -15.13 7.49
CA ASP A 156 -8.97 -16.19 6.83
C ASP A 156 -8.12 -15.65 5.69
N TRP A 157 -7.07 -16.40 5.36
CA TRP A 157 -6.22 -16.11 4.21
C TRP A 157 -7.02 -16.14 2.91
N SER A 158 -6.93 -15.08 2.14
CA SER A 158 -7.42 -15.03 0.77
C SER A 158 -6.33 -14.54 -0.17
N GLU A 159 -6.27 -15.13 -1.35
CA GLU A 159 -5.49 -14.60 -2.46
C GLU A 159 -6.40 -13.75 -3.34
N GLN A 160 -5.94 -12.56 -3.68
CA GLN A 160 -6.67 -11.59 -4.49
C GLN A 160 -5.74 -10.98 -5.52
N THR A 161 -6.24 -10.81 -6.74
CA THR A 161 -5.49 -10.18 -7.82
C THR A 161 -6.25 -8.98 -8.33
N VAL A 162 -5.53 -7.87 -8.52
CA VAL A 162 -6.01 -6.69 -9.25
C VAL A 162 -5.19 -6.51 -10.52
N THR A 163 -5.77 -5.83 -11.51
CA THR A 163 -5.09 -5.54 -12.79
C THR A 163 -4.93 -4.04 -12.96
N LEU A 164 -3.70 -3.60 -13.21
CA LEU A 164 -3.32 -2.21 -13.46
C LEU A 164 -3.55 -1.86 -14.94
N ALA A 165 -4.77 -2.13 -15.42
CA ALA A 165 -5.18 -1.74 -16.77
C ALA A 165 -5.29 -0.21 -16.86
N PRO A 166 -4.92 0.42 -17.98
CA PRO A 166 -5.05 1.86 -18.19
C PRO A 166 -6.51 2.26 -18.52
N ASP A 167 -7.47 1.77 -17.73
CA ASP A 167 -8.90 2.13 -17.83
C ASP A 167 -9.20 3.28 -16.84
N PRO A 168 -9.44 4.52 -17.30
CA PRO A 168 -9.71 5.66 -16.42
C PRO A 168 -10.90 5.44 -15.46
N GLY A 169 -11.85 4.56 -15.80
CA GLY A 169 -12.97 4.22 -14.93
C GLY A 169 -12.58 3.44 -13.67
N GLN A 170 -11.41 2.79 -13.66
CA GLN A 170 -10.90 2.04 -12.51
C GLN A 170 -10.03 2.88 -11.56
N TRP A 171 -9.60 4.08 -12.00
CA TRP A 171 -8.63 4.89 -11.31
C TRP A 171 -9.23 6.21 -10.83
N THR A 172 -9.02 6.52 -9.56
CA THR A 172 -9.35 7.84 -9.00
C THR A 172 -8.06 8.64 -8.85
N CYS A 173 -7.95 9.76 -9.57
CA CYS A 173 -6.94 10.77 -9.26
C CYS A 173 -7.27 11.45 -7.94
N LEU A 174 -6.36 11.40 -6.98
CA LEU A 174 -6.51 12.06 -5.68
C LEU A 174 -6.21 13.56 -5.72
N GLY A 175 -5.46 14.01 -6.74
CA GLY A 175 -4.96 15.37 -6.82
C GLY A 175 -3.95 15.66 -5.71
N ALA A 176 -4.02 16.86 -5.14
CA ALA A 176 -3.12 17.30 -4.08
C ALA A 176 -3.81 18.33 -3.17
N ARG A 177 -3.43 18.34 -1.90
CA ARG A 177 -3.70 19.50 -1.03
C ARG A 177 -2.96 20.73 -1.54
N GLU A 178 -3.39 21.91 -1.10
CA GLU A 178 -2.87 23.19 -1.61
C GLU A 178 -1.33 23.28 -1.59
N SER A 179 -0.72 22.95 -0.44
CA SER A 179 0.73 23.02 -0.28
C SER A 179 1.51 21.96 -1.06
N MET A 180 0.83 20.97 -1.66
CA MET A 180 1.46 19.86 -2.39
C MET A 180 1.21 19.89 -3.90
N LYS A 181 0.47 20.87 -4.43
CA LYS A 181 0.18 21.01 -5.87
C LYS A 181 1.43 21.16 -6.74
N HIS A 182 2.53 21.62 -6.17
CA HIS A 182 3.82 21.70 -6.86
C HIS A 182 4.50 20.33 -7.06
N THR A 183 4.04 19.29 -6.35
CA THR A 183 4.59 17.93 -6.39
C THR A 183 3.61 16.94 -7.01
N TYR A 184 2.35 16.94 -6.56
CA TYR A 184 1.33 15.95 -6.94
C TYR A 184 0.20 16.56 -7.76
N GLY A 185 -0.44 15.73 -8.58
CA GLY A 185 -1.53 16.15 -9.45
C GLY A 185 -2.18 14.99 -10.18
N CYS A 186 -3.07 15.34 -11.10
CA CYS A 186 -3.68 14.37 -12.01
C CYS A 186 -2.89 14.28 -13.30
N ALA A 187 -2.73 13.05 -13.77
CA ALA A 187 -2.21 12.71 -15.08
C ALA A 187 -2.86 11.38 -15.49
N ASP A 188 -2.80 11.08 -16.78
CA ASP A 188 -3.38 9.86 -17.32
C ASP A 188 -2.63 8.62 -16.82
N VAL A 189 -3.37 7.53 -16.68
CA VAL A 189 -2.81 6.20 -16.42
C VAL A 189 -2.22 5.72 -17.75
N ALA A 190 -0.89 5.73 -17.87
CA ALA A 190 -0.14 5.25 -19.03
C ALA A 190 0.35 3.81 -18.80
#